data_AF-A0ABD5MZZ0-F1
#
_entry.id   AF-A0ABD5MZZ0-F1
#
_cell.length_a   1.000
_cell.length_b   1.000
_cell.length_c   1.000
_cell.angle_alpha   90.00
_cell.angle_beta   90.00
_cell.angle_gamma   90.00
#
_symmetry.space_group_name_H-M   'P 1'
#
loop_
_entity.id
_entity.type
_entity.pdbx_description
1 polymer ?
#
loop_
_entity_poly.entity_id
_entity_poly.type
_entity_poly.pdbx_seq_one_letter_code
_entity_poly.pdbx_strand_id
1 'polypeptide(L)'
;MGIVKKSSNTFVSHFDTCLYLKIIGVQSELHLGHSFPVMYLTVEGLNAIGKLSPEEYEFYKNRYTESLDDFKPSLLDRALESNIVVKTRAAERKALNRHFAGVLEQWSKLKPESRAYHIKEASKHPTLKNAKLVVDLGETPEC
;
A
#
# COMPACT_ATOMS: atom_id res chain seq x y z
N MET A 1 -13.23 -19.74 28.61
CA MET A 1 -12.69 -19.29 27.30
C MET A 1 -13.09 -17.84 27.09
N GLY A 2 -12.19 -16.90 27.38
CA GLY A 2 -12.47 -15.47 27.22
C GLY A 2 -12.18 -15.03 25.78
N ILE A 3 -13.20 -14.50 25.11
CA ILE A 3 -13.04 -13.87 23.80
C ILE A 3 -12.39 -12.51 24.03
N VAL A 4 -11.10 -12.40 23.72
CA VAL A 4 -10.39 -11.11 23.68
C VAL A 4 -10.92 -10.34 22.47
N LYS A 5 -11.83 -9.39 22.71
CA LYS A 5 -12.21 -8.39 21.72
C LYS A 5 -10.99 -7.51 21.42
N LYS A 6 -10.42 -7.64 20.22
CA LYS A 6 -9.49 -6.64 19.68
C LYS A 6 -10.23 -5.30 19.59
N SER A 7 -9.88 -4.34 20.44
CA SER A 7 -10.25 -2.95 20.21
C SER A 7 -9.49 -2.46 18.98
N SER A 8 -10.17 -2.36 17.83
CA SER A 8 -9.67 -1.52 16.76
C SER A 8 -9.75 -0.08 17.26
N ASN A 9 -8.61 0.48 17.70
CA ASN A 9 -8.47 1.92 17.86
C ASN A 9 -8.49 2.55 16.47
N THR A 10 -9.68 2.61 15.88
CA THR A 10 -9.93 3.47 14.73
C THR A 10 -10.19 4.85 15.31
N PHE A 11 -9.15 5.69 15.32
CA PHE A 11 -9.31 7.12 15.60
C PHE A 11 -10.11 7.73 14.44
N VAL A 12 -11.43 7.65 14.52
CA VAL A 12 -12.32 8.37 13.60
C VAL A 12 -12.48 9.76 14.18
N SER A 13 -11.61 10.70 13.79
CA SER A 13 -11.84 12.11 14.11
C SER A 13 -13.09 12.55 13.35
N HIS A 14 -14.21 12.63 14.06
CA HIS A 14 -15.41 13.23 13.52
C HIS A 14 -15.18 14.74 13.50
N PHE A 15 -14.63 15.24 12.39
CA PHE A 15 -14.73 16.66 12.10
C PHE A 15 -16.20 16.99 11.89
N ASP A 16 -16.65 18.08 12.49
CA ASP A 16 -17.95 18.67 12.16
C ASP A 16 -18.06 18.84 10.63
N THR A 17 -19.22 18.53 10.06
CA THR A 17 -19.43 18.53 8.60
C THR A 17 -19.06 19.87 7.95
N CYS A 18 -19.34 20.99 8.61
CA CYS A 18 -19.00 22.31 8.10
C CYS A 18 -17.47 22.53 8.10
N LEU A 19 -16.79 22.05 9.13
CA LEU A 19 -15.33 22.09 9.20
C LEU A 19 -14.69 21.21 8.13
N TYR A 20 -15.23 20.02 7.91
CA TYR A 20 -14.77 19.13 6.85
C TYR A 20 -14.93 19.74 5.45
N LEU A 21 -16.08 20.35 5.16
CA LEU A 21 -16.30 21.05 3.88
C LEU A 21 -15.37 22.25 3.70
N LYS A 22 -15.08 23.00 4.77
CA LYS A 22 -14.09 24.08 4.74
C LYS A 22 -12.68 23.57 4.46
N ILE A 23 -12.28 22.43 5.05
CA ILE A 23 -11.00 21.77 4.79
C ILE A 23 -10.90 21.39 3.30
N ILE A 24 -11.96 20.83 2.71
CA ILE A 24 -12.01 20.50 1.28
C ILE A 24 -11.93 21.77 0.42
N GLY A 25 -12.63 22.85 0.80
CA GLY A 25 -12.57 24.13 0.09
C GLY A 25 -11.15 24.68 0.03
N VAL A 26 -10.48 24.75 1.19
CA VAL A 26 -9.08 25.18 1.28
C VAL A 26 -8.16 24.28 0.46
N GLN A 27 -8.40 22.96 0.47
CA GLN A 27 -7.64 22.02 -0.35
C GLN A 27 -7.74 22.36 -1.85
N SER A 28 -8.96 22.64 -2.32
CA SER A 28 -9.21 22.93 -3.72
C SER A 28 -8.68 24.31 -4.13
N GLU A 29 -8.83 25.32 -3.29
CA GLU A 29 -8.39 26.69 -3.59
C GLU A 29 -6.86 26.78 -3.69
N LEU A 30 -6.16 26.13 -2.75
CA LEU A 30 -4.71 26.18 -2.64
C LEU A 30 -4.00 25.00 -3.33
N HIS A 31 -4.74 24.11 -4.00
CA HIS A 31 -4.22 22.94 -4.71
C HIS A 31 -3.33 22.04 -3.83
N LEU A 32 -3.74 21.84 -2.57
CA LEU A 32 -2.92 21.16 -1.57
C LEU A 32 -3.14 19.64 -1.56
N GLY A 33 -2.11 18.92 -1.12
CA GLY A 33 -2.21 17.49 -0.83
C GLY A 33 -3.15 17.19 0.34
N HIS A 34 -3.75 16.00 0.40
CA HIS A 34 -4.83 15.68 1.33
C HIS A 34 -4.58 16.00 2.82
N SER A 35 -3.34 15.94 3.30
CA SER A 35 -3.00 16.23 4.71
C SER A 35 -2.64 17.69 4.97
N PHE A 36 -2.31 18.47 3.95
CA PHE A 36 -1.76 19.82 4.07
C PHE A 36 -2.81 20.88 4.48
N PRO A 37 -4.07 20.86 4.01
CA PRO A 37 -5.10 21.80 4.42
C PRO A 37 -5.36 21.80 5.93
N VAL A 38 -5.37 20.62 6.56
CA VAL A 38 -5.59 20.47 8.00
C VAL A 38 -4.42 21.07 8.79
N MET A 39 -3.19 20.80 8.32
CA MET A 39 -1.98 21.36 8.94
C MET A 39 -1.91 22.87 8.77
N TYR A 40 -2.24 23.38 7.58
CA TYR A 40 -2.33 24.81 7.29
C TYR A 40 -3.34 25.51 8.20
N LEU A 41 -4.57 25.00 8.30
CA LEU A 41 -5.60 25.56 9.19
C LEU A 41 -5.20 25.50 10.67
N THR A 42 -4.43 24.49 11.07
CA THR A 42 -3.89 24.39 12.43
C THR A 42 -2.86 25.49 12.69
N VAL A 43 -1.97 25.77 11.74
CA VAL A 43 -0.97 26.85 11.83
C VAL A 43 -1.65 28.22 11.88
N GLU A 44 -2.63 28.47 11.03
CA GLU A 44 -3.47 29.67 11.07
C GLU A 44 -4.13 29.86 12.45
N GLY A 45 -4.70 28.78 12.99
CA GLY A 45 -5.31 28.78 14.32
C GLY A 45 -4.30 29.11 15.43
N LEU A 46 -3.12 28.48 15.43
CA LEU A 46 -2.07 28.71 16.43
C LEU A 46 -1.52 30.14 16.37
N ASN A 47 -1.37 30.69 15.16
CA ASN A 47 -0.98 32.07 14.98
C ASN A 47 -2.04 33.04 15.53
N ALA A 48 -3.33 32.80 15.23
CA ALA A 48 -4.43 33.63 15.71
C ALA A 48 -4.55 33.69 17.24
N ILE A 49 -4.12 32.64 17.95
CA ILE A 49 -4.10 32.60 19.42
C ILE A 49 -2.74 33.02 20.02
N GLY A 50 -1.82 33.57 19.20
CA GLY A 50 -0.52 34.08 19.64
C GLY A 50 0.44 33.00 20.12
N LYS A 51 0.31 31.76 19.64
CA LYS A 51 1.18 30.63 20.00
C LYS A 51 2.36 30.42 19.06
N LEU A 52 2.44 31.18 17.98
CA LEU A 52 3.58 31.18 17.06
C LEU A 52 4.20 32.58 17.04
N SER A 53 5.54 32.62 17.02
CA SER A 53 6.26 33.82 16.61
C SER A 53 6.03 34.10 15.11
N PRO A 54 6.24 35.34 14.63
CA PRO A 54 6.13 35.67 13.22
C PRO A 54 7.00 34.76 12.33
N GLU A 55 8.22 34.44 12.78
CA GLU A 55 9.15 33.59 12.05
C GLU A 55 8.66 32.14 11.96
N GLU A 56 8.14 31.58 13.06
CA GLU A 56 7.58 30.23 13.08
C GLU A 56 6.33 30.13 12.20
N TYR A 57 5.46 31.13 12.26
CA TYR A 57 4.26 31.19 11.45
C TYR A 57 4.60 31.19 9.96
N GLU A 58 5.49 32.08 9.51
CA GLU A 58 5.88 32.15 8.09
C GLU A 58 6.56 30.87 7.62
N PHE A 59 7.40 30.24 8.46
CA PHE A 59 8.00 28.95 8.12
C PHE A 59 6.96 27.84 7.90
N TYR A 60 6.06 27.64 8.87
CA TYR A 60 5.09 26.54 8.79
C TYR A 60 3.99 26.82 7.77
N LYS A 61 3.59 28.08 7.61
CA LYS A 61 2.66 28.50 6.55
C LYS A 61 3.20 28.10 5.19
N ASN A 62 4.41 28.54 4.85
CA ASN A 62 5.03 28.24 3.55
C ASN A 62 5.18 26.73 3.31
N ARG A 63 5.48 25.96 4.37
CA ARG A 63 5.56 24.49 4.28
C ARG A 63 4.24 23.83 3.93
N TYR A 64 3.13 24.31 4.48
CA TYR A 64 1.81 23.67 4.31
C TYR A 64 0.95 24.33 3.23
N THR A 65 1.45 25.37 2.57
CA THR A 65 0.87 25.96 1.36
C THR A 65 1.54 25.50 0.07
N GLU A 66 2.49 24.56 0.14
CA GLU A 66 3.14 24.00 -1.05
C GLU A 66 2.11 23.23 -1.89
N SER A 67 1.88 23.69 -3.11
CA SER A 67 0.94 23.09 -4.05
C SER A 67 1.39 21.68 -4.45
N LEU A 68 0.43 20.80 -4.74
CA LEU A 68 0.70 19.48 -5.31
C LEU A 68 1.48 19.55 -6.62
N ASP A 69 1.28 20.60 -7.40
CA ASP A 69 1.97 20.79 -8.69
C ASP A 69 3.46 21.09 -8.51
N ASP A 70 3.81 21.67 -7.36
CA ASP A 70 5.19 21.98 -6.97
C ASP A 70 5.82 20.87 -6.12
N PHE A 71 5.01 19.91 -5.65
CA PHE A 71 5.45 18.80 -4.81
C PHE A 71 6.39 17.87 -5.58
N LYS A 72 7.70 18.09 -5.40
CA LYS A 72 8.72 17.14 -5.84
C LYS A 72 8.84 16.05 -4.77
N PRO A 73 8.54 14.78 -5.08
CA PRO A 73 8.64 13.71 -4.11
C PRO A 73 10.06 13.69 -3.53
N SER A 74 10.15 13.73 -2.21
CA SER A 74 11.43 13.67 -1.54
C SER A 74 12.11 12.33 -1.83
N LEU A 75 13.44 12.25 -1.66
CA LEU A 75 14.16 10.98 -1.77
C LEU A 75 13.61 9.91 -0.82
N LEU A 76 13.01 10.32 0.30
CA LEU A 76 12.38 9.43 1.27
C LEU A 76 11.09 8.79 0.73
N ASP A 77 10.29 9.55 -0.02
CA ASP A 77 9.03 9.07 -0.60
C ASP A 77 9.29 8.03 -1.70
N ARG A 78 10.32 8.26 -2.53
CA ARG A 78 10.79 7.27 -3.52
C ARG A 78 11.36 6.02 -2.85
N ALA A 79 12.06 6.17 -1.73
CA ALA A 79 12.56 5.05 -0.94
C ALA A 79 11.41 4.25 -0.28
N LEU A 80 10.31 4.91 0.10
CA LEU A 80 9.14 4.25 0.67
C LEU A 80 8.36 3.46 -0.39
N GLU A 81 8.13 4.05 -1.57
CA GLU A 81 7.50 3.36 -2.72
C GLU A 81 8.30 2.12 -3.13
N SER A 82 9.63 2.22 -3.21
CA SER A 82 10.46 1.06 -3.54
C SER A 82 10.36 -0.07 -2.50
N ASN A 83 10.29 0.27 -1.21
CA ASN A 83 10.11 -0.73 -0.16
C ASN A 83 8.73 -1.39 -0.18
N ILE A 84 7.67 -0.63 -0.50
CA ILE A 84 6.32 -1.16 -0.65
C ILE A 84 6.28 -2.14 -1.83
N VAL A 85 6.81 -1.74 -2.99
CA VAL A 85 6.89 -2.57 -4.20
C VAL A 85 7.70 -3.86 -3.98
N VAL A 86 8.80 -3.80 -3.23
CA VAL A 86 9.60 -4.98 -2.88
C VAL A 86 8.81 -5.94 -1.99
N LYS A 87 8.07 -5.42 -0.99
CA LYS A 87 7.26 -6.25 -0.09
C LYS A 87 6.07 -6.90 -0.80
N THR A 88 5.37 -6.20 -1.68
CA THR A 88 4.27 -6.79 -2.47
C THR A 88 4.78 -7.88 -3.40
N ARG A 89 5.86 -7.63 -4.15
CA ARG A 89 6.45 -8.66 -5.02
C ARG A 89 6.92 -9.90 -4.26
N ALA A 90 7.47 -9.73 -3.06
CA ALA A 90 7.85 -10.86 -2.21
C ALA A 90 6.62 -11.67 -1.73
N ALA A 91 5.53 -10.99 -1.37
CA ALA A 91 4.29 -11.63 -0.97
C ALA A 91 3.62 -12.38 -2.14
N GLU A 92 3.57 -11.78 -3.32
CA GLU A 92 3.04 -12.38 -4.56
C GLU A 92 3.84 -13.64 -4.93
N ARG A 93 5.17 -13.57 -4.91
CA ARG A 93 6.03 -14.74 -5.16
C ARG A 93 5.80 -15.86 -4.16
N LYS A 94 5.58 -15.51 -2.88
CA LYS A 94 5.28 -16.49 -1.83
C LYS A 94 3.91 -17.14 -2.03
N ALA A 95 2.90 -16.35 -2.40
CA ALA A 95 1.56 -16.85 -2.70
C ALA A 95 1.58 -17.78 -3.92
N LEU A 96 2.27 -17.39 -4.99
CA LEU A 96 2.40 -18.18 -6.20
C LEU A 96 3.17 -19.49 -5.97
N ASN A 97 4.25 -19.46 -5.17
CA ASN A 97 4.96 -20.68 -4.81
C ASN A 97 4.10 -21.63 -3.94
N ARG A 98 3.19 -21.09 -3.12
CA ARG A 98 2.20 -21.92 -2.37
C ARG A 98 1.13 -22.49 -3.28
N HIS A 99 0.68 -21.74 -4.29
CA HIS A 99 -0.25 -22.25 -5.29
C HIS A 99 0.31 -23.52 -5.95
N PHE A 100 1.56 -23.47 -6.43
CA PHE A 100 2.21 -24.65 -7.00
C PHE A 100 2.42 -25.79 -6.00
N ALA A 101 2.59 -25.50 -4.71
CA ALA A 101 2.62 -26.55 -3.68
C ALA A 101 1.27 -27.30 -3.61
N GLY A 102 0.15 -26.57 -3.65
CA GLY A 102 -1.18 -27.18 -3.68
C GLY A 102 -1.45 -28.00 -4.94
N VAL A 103 -0.92 -27.55 -6.09
CA VAL A 103 -0.98 -28.31 -7.35
C VAL A 103 -0.24 -29.65 -7.21
N LEU A 104 0.96 -29.65 -6.60
CA LEU A 104 1.74 -30.87 -6.36
C LEU A 104 0.99 -31.86 -5.43
N GLU A 105 0.36 -31.35 -4.37
CA GLU A 105 -0.44 -32.19 -3.44
C GLU A 105 -1.64 -32.86 -4.12
N GLN A 106 -2.21 -32.20 -5.13
CA GLN A 106 -3.40 -32.68 -5.84
C GLN A 106 -3.08 -33.36 -7.17
N TRP A 107 -1.80 -33.46 -7.55
CA TRP A 107 -1.36 -33.85 -8.89
C TRP A 107 -2.02 -35.13 -9.42
N SER A 108 -2.08 -36.17 -8.59
CA SER A 108 -2.68 -37.46 -8.91
C SER A 108 -4.19 -37.39 -9.20
N LYS A 109 -4.88 -36.38 -8.68
CA LYS A 109 -6.33 -36.16 -8.84
C LYS A 109 -6.67 -35.20 -9.98
N LEU A 110 -5.68 -34.49 -10.53
CA LEU A 110 -5.88 -33.56 -11.63
C LEU A 110 -6.10 -34.30 -12.95
N LYS A 111 -7.00 -33.77 -13.77
CA LYS A 111 -7.20 -34.24 -15.15
C LYS A 111 -5.99 -33.87 -16.02
N PRO A 112 -5.69 -34.62 -17.09
CA PRO A 112 -4.56 -34.33 -17.98
C PRO A 112 -4.52 -32.90 -18.52
N GLU A 113 -5.67 -32.34 -18.90
CA GLU A 113 -5.79 -30.95 -19.39
C GLU A 113 -5.38 -29.92 -18.31
N SER A 114 -5.75 -30.17 -17.06
CA SER A 114 -5.38 -29.31 -15.92
C SER A 114 -3.91 -29.43 -15.57
N ARG A 115 -3.32 -30.63 -15.68
CA ARG A 115 -1.87 -30.82 -15.55
C ARG A 115 -1.12 -30.01 -16.61
N ALA A 116 -1.52 -30.08 -17.88
CA ALA A 116 -0.91 -29.32 -18.97
C ALA A 116 -1.01 -27.80 -18.74
N TYR A 117 -2.16 -27.31 -18.23
CA TYR A 117 -2.33 -25.91 -17.87
C TYR A 117 -1.31 -25.48 -16.79
N HIS A 118 -1.23 -26.22 -15.69
CA HIS A 118 -0.34 -25.86 -14.57
C HIS A 118 1.14 -26.00 -14.93
N ILE A 119 1.53 -26.92 -15.83
CA ILE A 119 2.90 -26.99 -16.38
C ILE A 119 3.23 -25.73 -17.17
N LYS A 120 2.32 -25.29 -18.05
CA LYS A 120 2.49 -24.06 -18.85
C LYS A 120 2.52 -22.81 -17.98
N GLU A 121 1.77 -22.80 -16.88
CA GLU A 121 1.79 -21.72 -15.91
C GLU A 121 3.11 -21.72 -15.12
N ALA A 122 3.55 -22.88 -14.64
CA ALA A 122 4.78 -23.06 -13.88
C ALA A 122 6.05 -22.72 -14.68
N SER A 123 6.07 -23.02 -15.98
CA SER A 123 7.22 -22.73 -16.86
C SER A 123 7.51 -21.23 -17.00
N LYS A 124 6.53 -20.36 -16.75
CA LYS A 124 6.72 -18.90 -16.69
C LYS A 124 7.47 -18.44 -15.43
N HIS A 125 7.62 -19.31 -14.43
CA HIS A 125 8.18 -18.98 -13.12
C HIS A 125 9.32 -19.92 -12.70
N PRO A 126 10.40 -20.06 -13.49
CA PRO A 126 11.47 -21.05 -13.26
C PRO A 126 12.27 -20.83 -11.96
N THR A 127 12.18 -19.63 -11.36
CA THR A 127 12.87 -19.29 -10.11
C THR A 127 12.11 -19.72 -8.85
N LEU A 128 10.87 -20.20 -8.98
CA LEU A 128 10.08 -20.70 -7.86
C LEU A 128 10.31 -22.20 -7.70
N LYS A 129 10.70 -22.62 -6.49
CA LYS A 129 11.03 -24.02 -6.18
C LYS A 129 9.91 -24.98 -6.59
N ASN A 130 8.66 -24.67 -6.24
CA ASN A 130 7.53 -25.57 -6.50
C ASN A 130 7.07 -25.51 -7.96
N ALA A 131 7.24 -24.39 -8.65
CA ALA A 131 6.97 -24.31 -10.08
C ALA A 131 7.89 -25.26 -10.87
N LYS A 132 9.18 -25.28 -10.51
CA LYS A 132 10.14 -26.22 -11.11
C LYS A 132 9.71 -27.67 -10.93
N LEU A 133 9.31 -28.05 -9.71
CA LEU A 133 8.82 -29.40 -9.43
C LEU A 133 7.59 -29.78 -10.25
N VAL A 134 6.66 -28.84 -10.48
CA VAL A 134 5.48 -29.08 -11.33
C VAL A 134 5.87 -29.34 -12.79
N VAL A 135 6.87 -28.62 -13.30
CA VAL A 135 7.40 -28.85 -14.66
C VAL A 135 8.09 -30.21 -14.74
N ASP A 136 8.96 -30.53 -13.79
CA ASP A 136 9.70 -31.81 -13.75
C ASP A 136 8.73 -33.02 -13.68
N LEU A 137 7.62 -32.89 -12.96
CA LEU A 137 6.54 -33.89 -12.89
C LEU A 137 5.75 -34.07 -14.18
N GLY A 138 5.73 -33.04 -15.04
CA GLY A 138 5.11 -33.12 -16.37
C GLY A 138 6.01 -33.73 -17.43
N GLU A 139 7.33 -33.69 -17.22
CA GLU A 139 8.34 -34.23 -18.14
C GLU A 139 8.68 -35.70 -17.86
N THR A 140 8.26 -36.24 -16.71
CA THR A 140 8.43 -37.65 -16.38
C THR A 140 7.36 -38.49 -17.09
N PRO A 141 7.74 -39.45 -17.97
CA PRO A 141 6.77 -40.30 -18.63
C PRO A 141 6.05 -41.16 -17.59
N GLU A 142 4.71 -41.12 -17.57
CA GLU A 142 3.88 -41.99 -16.74
C GLU A 142 4.14 -43.45 -17.18
N CYS A 143 4.70 -44.28 -16.29
CA CYS A 143 4.87 -45.73 -16.51
C CYS A 143 3.55 -46.50 -16.41
#